data_AF-A0A6S6UC86-F1
#
_entry.id   AF-A0A6S6UC86-F1
#
_cell.length_a   1.000
_cell.length_b   1.000
_cell.length_c   1.000
_cell.angle_alpha   90.00
_cell.angle_beta   90.00
_cell.angle_gamma   90.00
#
_symmetry.space_group_name_H-M   'P 1'
#
loop_
_entity.id
_entity.type
_entity.pdbx_description
1 polymer ?
#
loop_
_entity_poly.entity_id
_entity_poly.type
_entity_poly.pdbx_seq_one_letter_code
_entity_poly.pdbx_strand_id
1 'polypeptide(L)' 'RGGIFMYPTDEKLRASGKEGKLRLLYEASPMSMLIEQAGGASTTGRERIMDIQPSELHQRVPVVLGSKNEVERLTAYHAE' A
#
# COMPACT_ATOMS: atom_id res chain seq x y z
N ARG A 1 20.09 1.82 -0.73
CA ARG A 1 19.79 0.37 -0.93
C ARG A 1 18.31 0.31 -1.31
N GLY A 2 17.97 -0.26 -2.46
CA GLY A 2 16.57 -0.39 -2.94
C GLY A 2 15.90 -1.67 -2.45
N GLY A 3 14.66 -1.90 -2.86
CA GLY A 3 13.87 -3.07 -2.48
C GLY A 3 12.39 -2.73 -2.35
N ILE A 4 11.63 -3.63 -1.76
CA ILE A 4 10.18 -3.49 -1.55
C ILE A 4 9.84 -3.72 -0.08
N PHE A 5 8.97 -2.87 0.45
CA PHE A 5 8.29 -3.09 1.73
C PHE A 5 6.83 -3.46 1.44
N MET A 6 6.32 -4.47 2.15
CA MET A 6 4.93 -4.88 2.02
C MET A 6 4.31 -5.22 3.37
N TYR A 7 3.06 -4.80 3.53
CA TYR A 7 2.18 -5.15 4.64
C TYR A 7 0.80 -5.52 4.05
N PRO A 8 0.67 -6.72 3.45
CA PRO A 8 -0.57 -7.16 2.83
C PRO A 8 -1.63 -7.50 3.88
N THR A 9 -2.86 -7.68 3.41
CA THR A 9 -3.93 -8.27 4.21
C THR A 9 -3.66 -9.76 4.42
N ASP A 10 -3.71 -10.24 5.67
CA ASP A 10 -3.66 -11.66 6.02
C ASP A 10 -5.04 -12.20 6.42
N GLU A 11 -5.13 -13.51 6.64
CA GLU A 11 -6.36 -14.19 7.02
C GLU A 11 -6.94 -13.66 8.34
N LYS A 12 -6.08 -13.30 9.30
CA LYS A 12 -6.49 -12.78 10.60
C LYS A 12 -7.13 -11.39 10.47
N LEU A 13 -6.56 -10.53 9.63
CA LEU A 13 -7.12 -9.21 9.33
C LEU A 13 -8.50 -9.36 8.68
N ARG A 14 -8.61 -10.23 7.66
CA ARG A 14 -9.89 -10.53 6.99
C ARG A 14 -10.95 -11.05 7.97
N ALA A 15 -10.60 -12.00 8.83
CA ALA A 15 -11.52 -12.55 9.84
C ALA A 15 -12.04 -11.47 10.82
N SER A 16 -11.28 -10.39 11.01
CA SER A 16 -11.68 -9.24 11.84
C SER A 16 -12.31 -8.08 11.05
N GLY A 17 -12.64 -8.29 9.77
CA GLY A 17 -13.23 -7.26 8.90
C GLY A 17 -12.28 -6.11 8.55
N LYS A 18 -10.96 -6.32 8.64
CA LYS A 18 -9.95 -5.30 8.35
C LYS A 18 -9.32 -5.54 7.00
N GLU A 19 -9.29 -4.48 6.17
CA GLU A 19 -8.68 -4.52 4.83
C GLU A 19 -7.16 -4.44 4.87
N GLY A 20 -6.58 -4.00 5.98
CA GLY A 20 -5.14 -3.96 6.20
C GLY A 20 -4.80 -3.61 7.64
N LYS A 21 -3.51 -3.46 7.93
CA LYS A 21 -3.06 -3.07 9.28
C LYS A 21 -2.69 -1.60 9.39
N LEU A 22 -2.07 -1.01 8.37
CA LEU A 22 -1.61 0.37 8.43
C LEU A 22 -2.76 1.33 8.13
N ARG A 23 -2.77 2.51 8.75
CA ARG A 23 -3.77 3.55 8.55
C ARG A 23 -3.43 4.40 7.34
N LEU A 24 -4.44 4.71 6.53
CA LEU A 24 -4.27 5.48 5.31
C LEU A 24 -3.67 6.86 5.61
N LEU A 25 -4.37 7.67 6.40
CA LEU A 25 -4.09 9.10 6.55
C LEU A 25 -2.71 9.45 7.14
N TYR A 26 -2.25 8.68 8.13
CA TYR A 26 -1.07 9.06 8.94
C TYR A 26 0.01 7.99 9.00
N GLU A 27 -0.10 6.92 8.21
CA GLU A 27 0.97 5.93 8.03
C GLU A 27 1.24 5.69 6.54
N ALA A 28 0.22 5.32 5.76
CA ALA A 28 0.41 4.98 4.34
C ALA A 28 0.62 6.22 3.46
N SER A 29 -0.30 7.19 3.47
CA SER A 29 -0.24 8.37 2.59
C SER A 29 1.04 9.19 2.77
N PRO A 30 1.53 9.50 3.99
CA PRO A 30 2.79 10.23 4.15
C PRO A 30 3.99 9.46 3.58
N MET A 31 4.04 8.13 3.77
CA MET A 31 5.12 7.30 3.23
C MET A 31 5.03 7.19 1.71
N SER A 32 3.84 7.03 1.14
CA SER A 32 3.62 7.00 -0.31
C SER A 32 4.07 8.30 -0.97
N MET A 33 3.73 9.46 -0.39
CA MET A 33 4.19 10.75 -0.89
C MET A 33 5.72 10.81 -0.97
N LEU A 34 6.43 10.41 0.08
CA LEU A 34 7.90 10.43 0.10
C LEU A 34 8.50 9.46 -0.94
N ILE A 35 7.98 8.24 -1.03
CA ILE A 35 8.50 7.21 -1.93
C ILE A 35 8.28 7.60 -3.39
N GLU A 36 7.11 8.12 -3.74
CA GLU A 36 6.81 8.54 -5.10
C GLU A 36 7.66 9.75 -5.52
N GLN A 37 7.87 10.72 -4.64
CA GLN A 37 8.79 11.84 -4.90
C GLN A 37 10.25 11.38 -5.05
N ALA A 38 10.63 10.27 -4.43
CA ALA A 38 11.93 9.62 -4.61
C ALA A 38 12.02 8.76 -5.89
N GLY A 39 10.99 8.75 -6.74
CA GLY A 39 10.93 7.96 -7.98
C GLY A 39 10.56 6.49 -7.77
N GLY A 40 10.11 6.12 -6.58
CA GLY A 40 9.53 4.82 -6.27
C GLY A 40 8.05 4.73 -6.66
N ALA A 41 7.40 3.65 -6.24
CA ALA A 41 5.97 3.46 -6.40
C ALA A 41 5.32 2.99 -5.10
N SER A 42 4.00 3.19 -5.00
CA SER A 42 3.21 2.79 -3.84
C SER A 42 1.79 2.38 -4.24
N THR A 43 1.34 1.23 -3.75
CA THR A 43 0.07 0.58 -4.12
C THR A 43 -0.50 -0.24 -2.96
N THR A 44 -1.81 -0.48 -2.96
CA THR A 44 -2.48 -1.49 -2.13
C THR A 44 -2.32 -2.91 -2.68
N GLY A 45 -1.69 -3.04 -3.84
CA GLY A 45 -1.66 -4.23 -4.68
C GLY A 45 -2.66 -4.16 -5.83
N ARG A 46 -3.68 -3.27 -5.74
CA ARG A 46 -4.71 -3.07 -6.77
C ARG A 46 -4.92 -1.62 -7.17
N GLU A 47 -4.63 -0.68 -6.28
CA GLU A 47 -4.85 0.75 -6.46
C GLU A 47 -3.66 1.55 -5.90
N ARG A 48 -3.30 2.66 -6.53
CA ARG A 48 -2.26 3.56 -6.05
C ARG A 48 -2.70 4.22 -4.74
N ILE A 49 -1.86 4.21 -3.70
CA ILE A 49 -2.25 4.69 -2.36
C ILE A 49 -2.64 6.17 -2.36
N MET A 50 -1.96 7.00 -3.16
CA MET A 50 -2.23 8.44 -3.24
C MET A 50 -3.55 8.79 -3.95
N ASP A 51 -4.19 7.83 -4.63
CA ASP A 51 -5.48 8.03 -5.31
C ASP A 51 -6.68 7.67 -4.40
N ILE A 52 -6.42 7.04 -3.25
CA ILE A 52 -7.46 6.58 -2.33
C ILE A 52 -8.00 7.77 -1.52
N GLN A 53 -9.27 8.10 -1.74
CA GLN A 53 -9.99 9.04 -0.88
C GLN A 53 -10.39 8.34 0.43
N PRO A 54 -9.97 8.85 1.61
CA PRO A 54 -10.33 8.25 2.89
C PRO A 54 -11.84 8.34 3.17
N SER A 55 -12.45 7.24 3.58
CA SER A 55 -13.86 7.18 4.04
C SER A 55 -14.00 7.39 5.54
N GLU A 56 -12.97 7.08 6.32
CA GLU A 56 -12.94 7.21 7.79
C GLU A 56 -11.56 7.65 8.30
N LEU A 57 -11.52 8.29 9.48
CA LEU A 57 -10.28 8.80 10.08
C LEU A 57 -9.24 7.69 10.36
N HIS A 58 -9.71 6.48 10.67
CA HIS A 58 -8.86 5.34 11.02
C HIS A 58 -8.91 4.22 9.98
N GLN A 59 -9.29 4.54 8.73
CA GLN A 59 -9.30 3.59 7.63
C GLN A 59 -7.94 2.90 7.50
N ARG A 60 -7.96 1.57 7.40
CA ARG A 60 -6.76 0.75 7.23
C ARG A 60 -6.66 0.25 5.80
N VAL A 61 -5.43 0.14 5.31
CA VAL A 61 -5.13 -0.31 3.94
C VAL A 61 -3.97 -1.29 3.94
N PRO A 62 -3.93 -2.25 3.00
CA PRO A 62 -2.71 -2.97 2.70
C PRO A 62 -1.72 -2.02 2.01
N VAL A 63 -0.43 -2.22 2.25
CA VAL A 63 0.60 -1.31 1.74
C VAL A 63 1.69 -2.09 1.03
N VAL A 64 2.04 -1.67 -0.17
CA VAL A 64 3.23 -2.07 -0.90
C VAL A 64 3.90 -0.81 -1.41
N LEU A 65 5.18 -0.62 -1.08
CA LEU A 65 5.94 0.56 -1.52
C LEU A 65 7.43 0.26 -1.64
N GLY A 66 8.12 1.01 -2.49
CA GLY A 66 9.57 0.91 -2.66
C GLY A 66 10.03 1.17 -4.08
N SER A 67 11.06 0.43 -4.51
CA SER A 67 11.59 0.48 -5.87
C SER A 67 10.49 0.23 -6.90
N LYS A 68 10.31 1.16 -7.84
CA LYS A 68 9.23 1.15 -8.83
C LYS A 68 9.04 -0.21 -9.52
N ASN A 69 10.12 -0.77 -10.09
CA ASN A 69 10.07 -2.05 -10.82
C ASN A 69 9.61 -3.23 -9.94
N GLU A 70 9.98 -3.26 -8.66
CA GLU A 70 9.56 -4.34 -7.75
C GLU A 70 8.08 -4.23 -7.40
N VAL A 71 7.60 -3.01 -7.16
CA VAL A 71 6.20 -2.73 -6.85
C VAL A 71 5.31 -3.03 -8.05
N GLU A 72 5.71 -2.61 -9.25
CA GLU A 72 4.98 -2.88 -10.49
C GLU A 72 4.91 -4.38 -10.79
N ARG A 73 6.02 -5.12 -10.61
CA ARG A 73 6.03 -6.58 -10.77
C ARG A 73 5.05 -7.27 -9.82
N LEU A 74 5.03 -6.88 -8.54
CA LEU A 74 4.09 -7.44 -7.56
C LEU A 74 2.63 -7.10 -7.92
N THR A 75 2.39 -5.88 -8.40
CA THR A 75 1.06 -5.43 -8.81
C THR A 75 0.54 -6.26 -9.99
N ALA A 76 1.39 -6.61 -10.95
CA ALA A 76 1.03 -7.46 -12.08
C ALA A 76 0.48 -8.84 -11.64
N TYR A 77 1.07 -9.46 -10.62
CA TYR A 77 0.56 -10.73 -10.06
C TYR A 77 -0.85 -10.65 -9.45
N HIS A 78 -1.39 -9.45 -9.22
CA HIS A 78 -2.76 -9.26 -8.73
C HIS A 78 -3.79 -9.03 -9.85
N ALA A 79 -3.31 -8.85 -11.09
CA ALA A 79 -4.11 -8.64 -12.30
C ALA A 79 -4.24 -9.90 -13.17
N GLU A 80 -3.39 -10.90 -12.95
CA GLU A 80 -3.53 -12.27 -13.49
C GLU A 80 -4.63 -13.05 -12.76
#